data_AF-A0A7V2UZR4-F1
#
_entry.id   AF-A0A7V2UZR4-F1
#
_cell.length_a   1.000
_cell.length_b   1.000
_cell.length_c   1.000
_cell.angle_alpha   90.00
_cell.angle_beta   90.00
_cell.angle_gamma   90.00
#
_symmetry.space_group_name_H-M   'P 1'
#
loop_
_entity.id
_entity.type
_entity.pdbx_description
1 polymer ?
#
loop_
_entity_poly.entity_id
_entity_poly.type
_entity_poly.pdbx_seq_one_letter_code
_entity_poly.pdbx_strand_id
1 'polypeptide(L)'
;MSTGADNPRTKADTLFGKIALEQGFLSEAQLRECLELQAYMDPPVPPLGVLLMRMGYIDDAKLRQIIEVQRKRLHDFEQSLRARREDNLFGKVVIRMGLAREEQVRACLEVQDSLPPGQIKRLGDILVQKGVLTPEEIQRVLDFQAGLILYCPGCDREYNMVLFNAGAKIACYQCGARIRVPDFSRDAMPPPLPPKASS
;
A
#
# COMPACT_ATOMS: atom_id res chain seq x y z
N MET A 1 -17.48 24.78 24.06
CA MET A 1 -16.29 24.45 23.24
C MET A 1 -16.14 22.93 23.24
N SER A 2 -16.82 22.26 22.31
CA SER A 2 -16.90 20.80 22.29
C SER A 2 -15.98 20.27 21.20
N THR A 3 -14.88 19.69 21.68
CA THR A 3 -14.07 18.61 21.09
C THR A 3 -14.43 18.21 19.66
N GLY A 4 -13.57 18.60 18.72
CA GLY A 4 -13.52 18.00 17.38
C GLY A 4 -13.15 16.53 17.51
N ALA A 5 -14.17 15.69 17.67
CA ALA A 5 -14.01 14.25 17.63
C ALA A 5 -13.57 13.86 16.22
N ASP A 6 -12.47 13.12 16.15
CA ASP A 6 -11.91 12.48 14.96
C ASP A 6 -12.93 11.42 14.47
N ASN A 7 -13.99 11.89 13.83
CA ASN A 7 -15.09 11.09 13.36
C ASN A 7 -14.66 10.48 12.01
N PRO A 8 -14.59 9.15 11.85
CA PRO A 8 -14.23 8.54 10.57
C PRO A 8 -15.15 8.97 9.41
N ARG A 9 -16.35 9.48 9.73
CA ARG A 9 -17.32 10.04 8.78
C ARG A 9 -16.83 11.31 8.09
N THR A 10 -16.05 12.17 8.77
CA THR A 10 -15.56 13.43 8.19
C THR A 10 -14.59 13.20 7.03
N LYS A 11 -13.79 12.12 7.09
CA LYS A 11 -12.85 11.77 6.02
C LYS A 11 -13.57 11.26 4.76
N ALA A 12 -14.62 10.46 4.94
CA ALA A 12 -15.45 9.97 3.83
C ALA A 12 -16.21 11.12 3.15
N ASP A 13 -16.80 12.02 3.94
CA ASP A 13 -17.53 13.20 3.45
C ASP A 13 -16.60 14.20 2.76
N THR A 14 -15.36 14.38 3.27
CA THR A 14 -14.34 15.23 2.62
C THR A 14 -13.94 14.69 1.25
N LEU A 15 -13.72 13.37 1.13
CA LEU A 15 -13.35 12.75 -0.15
C LEU A 15 -14.52 12.81 -1.14
N PHE A 16 -15.74 12.56 -0.65
CA PHE A 16 -16.97 12.67 -1.44
C PHE A 16 -17.14 14.07 -2.01
N GLY A 17 -17.04 15.11 -1.17
CA GLY A 17 -17.16 16.51 -1.59
C GLY A 17 -16.11 16.90 -2.64
N LYS A 18 -14.85 16.48 -2.47
CA LYS A 18 -13.79 16.72 -3.47
C LYS A 18 -14.10 16.08 -4.82
N ILE A 19 -14.53 14.81 -4.83
CA ILE A 19 -14.88 14.12 -6.07
C ILE A 19 -16.05 14.82 -6.77
N ALA A 20 -17.07 15.23 -6.02
CA ALA A 20 -18.24 15.91 -6.56
C ALA A 20 -17.90 17.28 -7.21
N LEU A 21 -16.94 18.02 -6.64
CA LEU A 21 -16.40 19.25 -7.25
C LEU A 21 -15.59 18.95 -8.51
N GLU A 22 -14.68 17.98 -8.46
CA GLU A 22 -13.82 17.59 -9.59
C GLU A 22 -14.62 17.09 -10.80
N GLN A 23 -15.73 16.39 -10.56
CA GLN A 23 -16.64 15.95 -11.62
C GLN A 23 -17.63 17.03 -12.09
N GLY A 24 -17.60 18.21 -11.46
CA GLY A 24 -18.51 19.32 -11.80
C GLY A 24 -19.97 19.07 -11.41
N PHE A 25 -20.23 18.11 -10.52
CA PHE A 25 -21.59 17.81 -10.04
C PHE A 25 -22.06 18.77 -8.96
N LEU A 26 -21.13 19.44 -8.30
CA LEU A 26 -21.38 20.48 -7.30
C LEU A 26 -20.48 21.68 -7.56
N SER A 27 -20.97 22.85 -7.17
CA SER A 27 -20.14 24.03 -6.95
C SER A 27 -19.62 24.06 -5.51
N GLU A 28 -18.54 24.82 -5.27
CA GLU A 28 -18.00 25.02 -3.92
C GLU A 28 -19.03 25.65 -2.96
N ALA A 29 -19.92 26.50 -3.48
CA ALA A 29 -20.99 27.11 -2.70
C ALA A 29 -22.03 26.07 -2.24
N GLN A 30 -22.48 25.20 -3.14
CA GLN A 30 -23.43 24.13 -2.83
C GLN A 30 -22.85 23.10 -1.84
N LEU A 31 -21.56 22.77 -1.98
CA LEU A 31 -20.88 21.88 -1.05
C LEU A 31 -20.76 22.52 0.34
N ARG A 32 -20.40 23.81 0.42
CA ARG A 32 -20.27 24.53 1.68
C ARG A 32 -21.62 24.60 2.41
N GLU A 33 -22.69 24.93 1.70
CA GLU A 33 -24.05 24.99 2.25
C GLU A 33 -24.45 23.66 2.88
N CYS A 34 -24.21 22.53 2.22
CA CYS A 34 -24.51 21.21 2.78
C CYS A 34 -23.64 20.81 3.98
N LEU A 35 -22.37 21.22 4.00
CA LEU A 35 -21.47 20.97 5.15
C LEU A 35 -21.86 21.83 6.37
N GLU A 36 -22.24 23.08 6.14
CA GLU A 36 -22.79 23.95 7.19
C GLU A 36 -24.07 23.34 7.76
N LEU A 37 -25.00 22.90 6.90
CA LEU A 37 -26.22 22.22 7.34
C LEU A 37 -25.90 20.97 8.18
N GLN A 38 -24.96 20.11 7.76
CA GLN A 38 -24.53 18.96 8.58
C GLN A 38 -24.01 19.37 9.97
N ALA A 39 -23.28 20.47 10.07
CA ALA A 39 -22.67 20.93 11.32
C ALA A 39 -23.72 21.43 12.35
N TYR A 40 -24.88 21.89 11.88
CA TYR A 40 -25.99 22.35 12.73
C TYR A 40 -27.03 21.27 13.03
N MET A 41 -26.86 20.03 12.54
CA MET A 41 -27.81 18.94 12.78
C MET A 41 -27.48 18.13 14.03
N ASP A 42 -28.51 17.80 14.80
CA ASP A 42 -28.39 16.85 15.90
C ASP A 42 -28.23 15.41 15.39
N PRO A 43 -27.44 14.55 16.07
CA PRO A 43 -27.29 13.15 15.70
C PRO A 43 -28.62 12.37 15.71
N PRO A 44 -28.86 11.43 14.77
CA PRO A 44 -27.93 10.99 13.72
C PRO A 44 -27.93 11.91 12.48
N VAL A 45 -26.76 12.46 12.18
CA VAL A 45 -26.56 13.31 11.00
C VAL A 45 -26.54 12.44 9.74
N PRO A 46 -27.36 12.74 8.71
CA PRO A 46 -27.36 12.01 7.46
C PRO A 46 -26.04 12.22 6.69
N PRO A 47 -25.59 11.21 5.90
CA PRO A 47 -24.39 11.34 5.07
C PRO A 47 -24.52 12.48 4.06
N LEU A 48 -23.38 13.06 3.66
CA LEU A 48 -23.35 14.22 2.78
C LEU A 48 -24.08 13.96 1.45
N GLY A 49 -23.90 12.77 0.86
CA GLY A 49 -24.59 12.37 -0.37
C GLY A 49 -26.12 12.35 -0.25
N VAL A 50 -26.67 11.98 0.91
CA VAL A 50 -28.12 11.98 1.17
C VAL A 50 -28.65 13.41 1.28
N LEU A 51 -27.89 14.30 1.92
CA LEU A 51 -28.25 15.71 2.02
C LEU A 51 -28.23 16.40 0.65
N LEU A 52 -27.21 16.15 -0.15
CA LEU A 52 -27.10 16.69 -1.50
C LEU A 52 -28.26 16.24 -2.41
N MET A 53 -28.75 15.01 -2.25
CA MET A 53 -29.97 14.55 -2.94
C MET A 53 -31.22 15.26 -2.42
N ARG A 54 -31.37 15.41 -1.10
CA ARG A 54 -32.52 16.10 -0.49
C ARG A 54 -32.60 17.56 -0.91
N MET A 55 -31.46 18.21 -1.05
CA MET A 55 -31.33 19.59 -1.54
C MET A 55 -31.50 19.70 -3.07
N GLY A 56 -31.60 18.56 -3.78
CA GLY A 56 -31.79 18.52 -5.23
C GLY A 56 -30.54 18.86 -6.04
N TYR A 57 -29.36 18.92 -5.43
CA TYR A 57 -28.11 19.25 -6.13
C TYR A 57 -27.56 18.08 -6.95
N ILE A 58 -27.80 16.85 -6.49
CA ILE A 58 -27.43 15.62 -7.21
C ILE A 58 -28.63 14.68 -7.30
N ASP A 59 -28.67 13.90 -8.37
CA ASP A 59 -29.62 12.80 -8.55
C ASP A 59 -28.96 11.46 -8.20
N ASP A 60 -29.75 10.39 -8.24
CA ASP A 60 -29.29 9.04 -7.91
C ASP A 60 -28.18 8.55 -8.87
N ALA A 61 -28.19 8.98 -10.13
CA ALA A 61 -27.18 8.63 -11.11
C ALA A 61 -25.82 9.28 -10.77
N LYS A 62 -25.80 10.59 -10.48
CA LYS A 62 -24.60 11.32 -10.05
C LYS A 62 -24.07 10.80 -8.72
N LEU A 63 -24.95 10.48 -7.77
CA LEU A 63 -24.55 9.89 -6.50
C LEU A 63 -23.81 8.57 -6.71
N ARG A 64 -24.34 7.66 -7.55
CA ARG A 64 -23.68 6.39 -7.88
C ARG A 64 -22.31 6.61 -8.52
N GLN A 65 -22.18 7.57 -9.44
CA GLN A 65 -20.91 7.89 -10.08
C GLN A 65 -19.85 8.37 -9.08
N ILE A 66 -20.21 9.26 -8.14
CA ILE A 66 -19.29 9.73 -7.10
C ILE A 66 -18.82 8.56 -6.22
N ILE A 67 -19.75 7.69 -5.81
CA ILE A 67 -19.44 6.51 -4.99
C ILE A 67 -18.52 5.55 -5.73
N GLU A 68 -18.76 5.32 -7.03
CA GLU A 68 -17.91 4.46 -7.85
C GLU A 68 -16.49 5.00 -7.96
N VAL A 69 -16.34 6.30 -8.21
CA VAL A 69 -15.03 6.97 -8.28
C VAL A 69 -14.32 6.93 -6.93
N GLN A 70 -15.05 7.17 -5.83
CA GLN A 70 -14.52 7.06 -4.47
C GLN A 70 -13.99 5.65 -4.20
N ARG A 71 -14.77 4.62 -4.55
CA ARG A 71 -14.40 3.22 -4.39
C ARG A 71 -13.19 2.86 -5.23
N LYS A 72 -13.13 3.31 -6.50
CA LYS A 72 -11.99 3.08 -7.39
C LYS A 72 -10.71 3.72 -6.85
N ARG A 73 -10.76 4.98 -6.42
CA ARG A 73 -9.60 5.67 -5.83
C ARG A 73 -9.09 5.00 -4.56
N LEU A 74 -9.99 4.55 -3.69
CA LEU A 74 -9.62 3.78 -2.51
C LEU A 74 -8.95 2.45 -2.89
N HIS A 75 -9.49 1.74 -3.88
CA HIS A 75 -8.91 0.50 -4.37
C HIS A 75 -7.51 0.71 -4.98
N ASP A 76 -7.35 1.70 -5.84
CA ASP A 76 -6.07 2.05 -6.45
C ASP A 76 -5.04 2.47 -5.39
N PHE A 77 -5.47 3.22 -4.37
CA PHE A 77 -4.63 3.59 -3.23
C PHE A 77 -4.19 2.37 -2.42
N GLU A 78 -5.11 1.46 -2.08
CA GLU A 78 -4.78 0.22 -1.37
C GLU A 78 -3.84 -0.67 -2.20
N GLN A 79 -4.06 -0.81 -3.51
CA GLN A 79 -3.16 -1.52 -4.40
C GLN A 79 -1.77 -0.88 -4.41
N SER A 80 -1.68 0.44 -4.47
CA SER A 80 -0.40 1.16 -4.43
C SER A 80 0.36 0.94 -3.11
N LEU A 81 -0.35 0.89 -1.98
CA LEU A 81 0.24 0.60 -0.68
C LEU A 81 0.74 -0.85 -0.58
N ARG A 82 -0.02 -1.81 -1.12
CA ARG A 82 0.42 -3.21 -1.19
C ARG A 82 1.66 -3.34 -2.06
N ALA A 83 1.65 -2.73 -3.25
CA ALA A 83 2.79 -2.73 -4.16
C ALA A 83 4.05 -2.14 -3.50
N ARG A 84 3.93 -0.99 -2.82
CA ARG A 84 5.05 -0.39 -2.07
C ARG A 84 5.58 -1.29 -0.96
N ARG A 85 4.72 -2.02 -0.24
CA ARG A 85 5.15 -2.97 0.80
C ARG A 85 5.89 -4.16 0.20
N GLU A 86 5.39 -4.69 -0.91
CA GLU A 86 6.02 -5.78 -1.67
C GLU A 86 7.38 -5.34 -2.23
N ASP A 87 7.48 -4.14 -2.78
CA ASP A 87 8.72 -3.57 -3.33
C ASP A 87 9.77 -3.34 -2.23
N ASN A 88 9.36 -2.82 -1.06
CA ASN A 88 10.26 -2.69 0.09
C ASN A 88 10.78 -4.05 0.58
N LEU A 89 9.92 -5.07 0.55
CA LEU A 89 10.31 -6.44 0.91
C LEU A 89 11.31 -6.99 -0.10
N PHE A 90 11.00 -6.82 -1.38
CA PHE A 90 11.84 -7.23 -2.50
C PHE A 90 13.24 -6.62 -2.40
N GLY A 91 13.35 -5.31 -2.18
CA GLY A 91 14.64 -4.63 -2.02
C GLY A 91 15.50 -5.21 -0.89
N LYS A 92 14.89 -5.58 0.25
CA LYS A 92 15.60 -6.24 1.36
C LYS A 92 16.09 -7.64 0.99
N VAL A 93 15.31 -8.40 0.24
CA VAL A 93 15.71 -9.74 -0.23
C VAL A 93 16.88 -9.63 -1.20
N VAL A 94 16.82 -8.71 -2.17
CA VAL A 94 17.89 -8.48 -3.14
C VAL A 94 19.23 -8.19 -2.46
N ILE A 95 19.23 -7.32 -1.44
CA ILE A 95 20.44 -6.99 -0.66
C ILE A 95 20.94 -8.21 0.11
N ARG A 96 20.03 -8.94 0.77
CA ARG A 96 20.36 -10.13 1.57
C ARG A 96 20.94 -11.26 0.72
N MET A 97 20.48 -11.39 -0.52
CA MET A 97 21.03 -12.35 -1.49
C MET A 97 22.36 -11.90 -2.10
N GLY A 98 22.82 -10.68 -1.80
CA GLY A 98 24.06 -10.11 -2.34
C GLY A 98 23.96 -9.75 -3.83
N LEU A 99 22.76 -9.69 -4.40
CA LEU A 99 22.55 -9.43 -5.83
C LEU A 99 22.63 -7.94 -6.16
N ALA A 100 22.35 -7.07 -5.20
CA ALA A 100 22.57 -5.63 -5.31
C ALA A 100 23.03 -5.04 -3.98
N ARG A 101 23.72 -3.91 -4.05
CA ARG A 101 24.10 -3.11 -2.87
C ARG A 101 22.93 -2.25 -2.41
N GLU A 102 22.96 -1.83 -1.15
CA GLU A 102 21.93 -0.98 -0.56
C GLU A 102 21.77 0.34 -1.34
N GLU A 103 22.89 0.92 -1.81
CA GLU A 103 22.86 2.17 -2.58
C GLU A 103 22.16 2.01 -3.93
N GLN A 104 22.34 0.85 -4.59
CA GLN A 104 21.71 0.56 -5.88
C GLN A 104 20.20 0.39 -5.73
N VAL A 105 19.76 -0.29 -4.68
CA VAL A 105 18.33 -0.46 -4.37
C VAL A 105 17.70 0.88 -3.99
N ARG A 106 18.36 1.70 -3.16
CA ARG A 106 17.89 3.03 -2.77
C ARG A 106 17.71 3.95 -3.98
N ALA A 107 18.69 3.98 -4.88
CA ALA A 107 18.59 4.76 -6.12
C ALA A 107 17.42 4.31 -7.01
N CYS A 108 17.10 3.01 -7.05
CA CYS A 108 15.95 2.51 -7.81
C CYS A 108 14.60 2.87 -7.14
N LEU A 109 14.54 2.89 -5.80
CA LEU A 109 13.36 3.34 -5.06
C LEU A 109 13.09 4.83 -5.26
N GLU A 110 14.13 5.67 -5.29
CA GLU A 110 13.99 7.11 -5.59
C GLU A 110 13.47 7.34 -7.02
N VAL A 111 13.89 6.51 -7.99
CA VAL A 111 13.34 6.52 -9.34
C VAL A 111 11.86 6.12 -9.35
N GLN A 112 11.49 5.14 -8.53
CA GLN A 112 10.09 4.70 -8.40
C GLN A 112 9.21 5.81 -7.81
N ASP A 113 9.68 6.50 -6.78
CA ASP A 113 8.96 7.59 -6.10
C ASP A 113 8.86 8.87 -6.94
N SER A 114 9.76 9.08 -7.90
CA SER A 114 9.74 10.21 -8.83
C SER A 114 8.89 9.97 -10.09
N LEU A 115 8.25 8.80 -10.22
CA LEU A 115 7.35 8.54 -11.34
C LEU A 115 6.09 9.42 -11.28
N PRO A 116 5.56 9.85 -12.44
CA PRO A 116 4.33 10.63 -12.49
C PRO A 116 3.14 9.93 -11.83
N PRO A 117 2.19 10.67 -11.24
CA PRO A 117 0.96 10.10 -10.72
C PRO A 117 0.25 9.25 -11.79
N GLY A 118 -0.06 8.01 -11.46
CA GLY A 118 -0.71 7.05 -12.37
C GLY A 118 0.25 6.11 -13.12
N GLN A 119 1.57 6.35 -13.07
CA GLN A 119 2.56 5.41 -13.60
C GLN A 119 3.18 4.58 -12.47
N ILE A 120 2.70 3.35 -12.31
CA ILE A 120 3.23 2.41 -11.32
C ILE A 120 4.16 1.43 -12.04
N LYS A 121 5.46 1.50 -11.76
CA LYS A 121 6.42 0.45 -12.11
C LYS A 121 6.82 -0.31 -10.86
N ARG A 122 7.07 -1.61 -10.97
CA ARG A 122 7.59 -2.42 -9.86
C ARG A 122 9.08 -2.15 -9.66
N LEU A 123 9.58 -2.32 -8.44
CA LEU A 123 11.00 -2.14 -8.16
C LEU A 123 11.88 -3.10 -8.97
N GLY A 124 11.42 -4.34 -9.17
CA GLY A 124 12.11 -5.34 -9.99
C GLY A 124 12.35 -4.87 -11.43
N ASP A 125 11.35 -4.26 -12.06
CA ASP A 125 11.47 -3.75 -13.44
C ASP A 125 12.49 -2.62 -13.52
N ILE A 126 12.53 -1.75 -12.50
CA ILE A 126 13.47 -0.63 -12.42
C ILE A 126 14.90 -1.16 -12.24
N LEU A 127 15.09 -2.18 -11.41
CA LEU A 127 16.39 -2.82 -11.20
C LEU A 127 16.93 -3.47 -12.48
N VAL A 128 16.07 -4.05 -13.31
CA VAL A 128 16.44 -4.58 -14.63
C VAL A 128 16.75 -3.45 -15.62
N GLN A 129 15.90 -2.43 -15.69
CA GLN A 129 16.12 -1.26 -16.56
C GLN A 129 17.43 -0.52 -16.23
N LYS A 130 17.84 -0.51 -14.96
CA LYS A 130 19.10 0.07 -14.50
C LYS A 130 20.31 -0.87 -14.64
N GLY A 131 20.11 -2.09 -15.13
CA GLY A 131 21.16 -3.10 -15.29
C GLY A 131 21.71 -3.65 -13.96
N VAL A 132 21.02 -3.39 -12.85
CA VAL A 132 21.43 -3.87 -11.52
C VAL A 132 21.16 -5.37 -11.41
N LEU A 133 19.97 -5.80 -11.85
CA LEU A 133 19.56 -7.20 -11.88
C LEU A 133 19.25 -7.66 -13.31
N THR A 134 19.40 -8.95 -13.58
CA THR A 134 18.86 -9.58 -14.79
C THR A 134 17.46 -10.16 -14.53
N PRO A 135 16.64 -10.42 -15.57
CA PRO A 135 15.35 -11.08 -15.39
C PRO A 135 15.44 -12.43 -14.65
N GLU A 136 16.53 -13.17 -14.84
CA GLU A 136 16.78 -14.44 -14.16
C GLU A 136 17.07 -14.24 -12.67
N GLU A 137 17.79 -13.17 -12.32
CA GLU A 137 18.02 -12.77 -10.92
C GLU A 137 16.72 -12.33 -10.25
N ILE A 138 15.83 -11.61 -10.97
CA ILE A 138 14.49 -11.27 -10.47
C ILE A 138 13.69 -12.53 -10.16
N GLN A 139 13.65 -13.49 -11.08
CA GLN A 139 12.89 -14.73 -10.87
C GLN A 139 13.38 -15.48 -9.63
N ARG A 140 14.70 -15.55 -9.40
CA ARG A 140 15.27 -16.17 -8.20
C ARG A 140 14.88 -15.46 -6.91
N VAL A 141 14.82 -14.13 -6.92
CA VAL A 141 14.37 -13.36 -5.75
C VAL A 141 12.91 -13.66 -5.46
N LEU A 142 12.05 -13.77 -6.48
CA LEU A 142 10.64 -14.12 -6.33
C LEU A 142 10.45 -15.54 -5.80
N ASP A 143 11.17 -16.51 -6.35
CA ASP A 143 11.14 -17.91 -5.91
C ASP A 143 11.59 -18.03 -4.44
N PHE A 144 12.65 -17.32 -4.07
CA PHE A 144 13.14 -17.27 -2.69
C PHE A 144 12.15 -16.57 -1.76
N GLN A 145 11.53 -15.47 -2.19
CA GLN A 145 10.51 -14.75 -1.42
C GLN A 145 9.27 -15.60 -1.12
N ALA A 146 8.85 -16.46 -2.06
CA ALA A 146 7.72 -17.36 -1.88
C ALA A 146 7.97 -18.45 -0.82
N GLY A 147 9.23 -18.85 -0.61
CA GLY A 147 9.62 -19.88 0.37
C GLY A 147 9.82 -19.40 1.81
N LEU A 148 9.78 -18.09 2.07
CA LEU A 148 10.13 -17.50 3.38
C LEU A 148 8.93 -17.32 4.31
N ILE A 149 8.17 -18.41 4.52
CA ILE A 149 7.07 -18.46 5.48
C ILE A 149 7.54 -19.14 6.75
N LEU A 150 7.39 -18.44 7.88
CA LEU A 150 7.66 -18.95 9.22
C LEU A 150 6.33 -19.22 9.92
N TYR A 151 6.18 -20.41 10.49
CA TYR A 151 4.99 -20.81 11.24
C TYR A 151 5.24 -20.66 12.74
N CYS A 152 4.24 -20.20 13.48
CA CYS A 152 4.29 -20.17 14.93
C CYS A 152 4.16 -21.59 15.50
N PRO A 153 5.11 -22.07 16.34
CA PRO A 153 5.03 -23.42 16.91
C PRO A 153 3.88 -23.62 17.89
N GLY A 154 3.26 -22.53 18.39
CA GLY A 154 2.17 -22.61 19.36
C GLY A 154 0.76 -22.47 18.77
N CYS A 155 0.60 -21.87 17.60
CA CYS A 155 -0.73 -21.62 17.01
C CYS A 155 -0.76 -21.66 15.48
N ASP A 156 0.33 -22.10 14.84
CA ASP A 156 0.49 -22.28 13.40
C ASP A 156 0.30 -21.02 12.53
N ARG A 157 0.28 -19.83 13.15
CA ARG A 157 0.15 -18.57 12.43
C ARG A 157 1.37 -18.32 11.53
N GLU A 158 1.11 -17.93 10.30
CA GLU A 158 2.11 -17.59 9.28
C GLU A 158 2.69 -16.19 9.47
N TYR A 159 4.01 -16.09 9.28
CA TYR A 159 4.78 -14.86 9.30
C TYR A 159 5.70 -14.82 8.08
N ASN A 160 5.73 -13.68 7.39
CA ASN A 160 6.76 -13.45 6.39
C ASN A 160 8.10 -13.21 7.09
N MET A 161 9.06 -14.10 6.86
CA MET A 161 10.33 -14.11 7.56
C MET A 161 11.25 -12.95 7.15
N VAL A 162 11.07 -12.38 5.96
CA VAL A 162 11.88 -11.25 5.46
C VAL A 162 11.68 -9.99 6.34
N LEU A 163 10.58 -9.91 7.07
CA LEU A 163 10.32 -8.82 8.02
C LEU A 163 11.25 -8.81 9.23
N PHE A 164 11.98 -9.91 9.46
CA PHE A 164 12.81 -10.08 10.64
C PHE A 164 14.28 -10.37 10.28
N ASN A 165 15.16 -10.05 11.22
CA ASN A 165 16.58 -10.38 11.11
C ASN A 165 16.81 -11.85 11.48
N ALA A 166 17.78 -12.49 10.83
CA ALA A 166 18.22 -13.84 11.20
C ALA A 166 18.60 -13.89 12.69
N GLY A 167 18.15 -14.92 13.39
CA GLY A 167 18.39 -15.08 14.83
C GLY A 167 17.53 -14.19 15.74
N ALA A 168 16.69 -13.30 15.19
CA ALA A 168 15.78 -12.49 15.98
C ALA A 168 14.80 -13.36 16.79
N LYS A 169 14.45 -12.88 17.99
CA LYS A 169 13.42 -13.48 18.83
C LYS A 169 12.18 -12.61 18.73
N ILE A 170 11.11 -13.13 18.14
CA ILE A 170 9.84 -12.42 17.95
C ILE A 170 8.76 -13.05 18.82
N ALA A 171 7.77 -12.26 19.23
CA ALA A 171 6.58 -12.76 19.92
C ALA A 171 5.44 -12.95 18.92
N CYS A 172 4.76 -14.10 18.97
CA CYS A 172 3.57 -14.34 18.16
C CYS A 172 2.47 -13.33 18.52
N TYR A 173 1.92 -12.63 17.53
CA TYR A 173 0.84 -11.65 17.73
C TYR A 173 -0.51 -12.27 18.13
N GLN A 174 -0.63 -13.61 18.09
CA GLN A 174 -1.86 -14.31 18.46
C GLN A 174 -1.75 -15.03 19.81
N CYS A 175 -0.69 -15.81 20.02
CA CYS A 175 -0.54 -16.63 21.24
C CYS A 175 0.62 -16.19 22.16
N GLY A 176 1.40 -15.18 21.78
CA GLY A 176 2.53 -14.69 22.57
C GLY A 176 3.76 -15.63 22.59
N ALA A 177 3.72 -16.78 21.92
CA ALA A 177 4.85 -17.71 21.86
C ALA A 177 6.12 -17.02 21.30
N ARG A 178 7.28 -17.34 21.89
CA ARG A 178 8.58 -16.84 21.45
C ARG A 178 9.07 -17.66 20.26
N ILE A 179 9.11 -17.03 19.09
CA ILE A 179 9.58 -17.65 17.84
C ILE A 179 11.01 -17.17 17.59
N ARG A 180 11.93 -18.11 17.34
CA ARG A 180 13.28 -17.79 16.88
C ARG A 180 13.29 -17.82 15.36
N VAL A 181 13.67 -16.72 14.75
CA VAL A 181 13.82 -16.61 13.29
C VAL A 181 15.06 -17.41 12.88
N PRO A 182 14.93 -18.46 12.05
CA PRO A 182 16.08 -19.27 11.66
C PRO A 182 17.05 -18.45 10.79
N ASP A 183 18.32 -18.83 10.81
CA ASP A 183 19.34 -18.21 9.97
C ASP A 183 19.41 -18.95 8.63
N PHE A 184 18.70 -18.44 7.62
CA PHE A 184 18.71 -18.99 6.27
C PHE A 184 19.78 -18.34 5.36
N SER A 185 20.67 -17.51 5.90
CA SER A 185 21.67 -16.78 5.08
C SER A 185 22.69 -17.68 4.39
N ARG A 186 22.82 -18.97 4.80
CA ARG A 186 23.80 -19.91 4.23
C ARG A 186 23.20 -21.15 3.56
N ASP A 187 22.12 -21.72 4.10
CA ASP A 187 21.70 -23.07 3.69
C ASP A 187 20.55 -23.11 2.66
N ALA A 188 19.86 -21.98 2.43
CA ALA A 188 18.75 -21.90 1.46
C ALA A 188 19.01 -20.92 0.30
N MET A 189 20.22 -20.36 0.21
CA MET A 189 20.57 -19.47 -0.91
C MET A 189 20.63 -20.30 -2.20
N PRO A 190 19.89 -19.93 -3.26
CA PRO A 190 20.06 -20.59 -4.56
C PRO A 190 21.53 -20.47 -5.01
N PRO A 191 22.11 -21.52 -5.61
CA PRO A 191 23.52 -21.55 -5.98
C PRO A 191 23.88 -20.34 -6.84
N PRO A 192 25.05 -19.71 -6.65
CA PRO A 192 25.40 -18.46 -7.33
C PRO A 192 25.29 -18.60 -8.85
N LEU A 193 24.74 -17.57 -9.51
CA LEU A 193 24.73 -17.54 -10.97
C LEU A 193 26.16 -17.45 -11.50
N PRO A 194 26.42 -17.97 -12.72
CA PRO A 194 27.68 -17.70 -13.39
C PRO A 194 27.92 -16.18 -13.48
N PRO A 195 29.18 -15.73 -13.38
CA PRO A 195 29.51 -14.31 -13.42
C PRO A 195 28.94 -13.67 -14.70
N LYS A 196 28.37 -12.48 -14.56
CA LYS A 196 27.83 -11.69 -15.67
C LYS A 196 28.93 -11.55 -16.72
N ALA A 197 28.65 -11.95 -17.96
CA ALA A 197 29.59 -11.78 -19.07
C ALA A 197 29.85 -10.28 -19.22
N SER A 198 31.08 -9.85 -18.93
CA SER A 198 31.52 -8.48 -19.15
C SER A 198 31.34 -8.16 -20.64
N SER A 199 30.39 -7.28 -20.96
CA SER A 199 30.26 -6.66 -22.28
C SER A 199 30.83 -5.26 -22.23
#